data_AF-A0AA96ICD2-F1
#
_entry.id   AF-A0AA96ICD2-F1
#
_cell.length_a   1.000
_cell.length_b   1.000
_cell.length_c   1.000
_cell.angle_alpha   90.00
_cell.angle_beta   90.00
_cell.angle_gamma   90.00
#
_symmetry.space_group_name_H-M   'P 1'
#
loop_
_entity.id
_entity.type
_entity.pdbx_description
1 polymer ?
#
loop_
_entity_poly.entity_id
_entity_poly.type
_entity_poly.pdbx_seq_one_letter_code
_entity_poly.pdbx_strand_id
1 'polypeptide(L)'
;MGDLENHFGDDASLDEKTNQDILTFLLKNSAETSTMQASWNFLNSIGDKDIIALTKTSYWERKHKKIPKEVFKNEKVKSVANCKACHSDIEKGLIENENIKDISDFM
;
A
#
# COMPACT_ATOMS: atom_id res chain seq x y z
N MET A 1 3.29 -14.02 2.10
CA MET A 1 4.20 -14.89 2.88
C MET A 1 4.17 -16.34 2.41
N GLY A 2 3.07 -16.85 1.86
CA GLY A 2 2.99 -18.25 1.37
C GLY A 2 3.28 -18.48 -0.12
N ASP A 3 3.70 -17.46 -0.86
CA ASP A 3 4.02 -17.53 -2.32
C ASP A 3 4.95 -16.35 -2.70
N LEU A 4 6.11 -16.26 -2.03
CA LEU A 4 7.03 -15.14 -2.20
C LEU A 4 7.92 -15.29 -3.44
N GLU A 5 8.10 -16.50 -3.92
CA GLU A 5 8.76 -16.81 -5.19
C GLU A 5 8.03 -16.21 -6.40
N ASN A 6 6.73 -15.90 -6.26
CA ASN A 6 5.88 -15.30 -7.29
C ASN A 6 5.39 -13.90 -6.88
N HIS A 7 6.25 -13.07 -6.31
CA HIS A 7 5.88 -11.78 -5.74
C HIS A 7 5.86 -10.64 -6.78
N PHE A 8 4.74 -10.48 -7.48
CA PHE A 8 4.52 -9.42 -8.48
C PHE A 8 5.54 -9.39 -9.63
N GLY A 9 6.04 -10.57 -10.01
CA GLY A 9 7.03 -10.73 -11.10
C GLY A 9 8.48 -10.67 -10.62
N ASP A 10 8.70 -10.64 -9.31
CA ASP A 10 10.01 -10.81 -8.68
C ASP A 10 10.01 -12.00 -7.71
N ASP A 11 11.19 -12.52 -7.39
CA ASP A 11 11.37 -13.55 -6.38
C ASP A 11 11.76 -12.88 -5.06
N ALA A 12 10.81 -12.82 -4.14
CA ALA A 12 10.97 -12.27 -2.80
C ALA A 12 11.15 -13.36 -1.73
N SER A 13 11.56 -14.57 -2.12
CA SER A 13 11.70 -15.71 -1.21
C SER A 13 12.63 -15.41 -0.05
N LEU A 14 12.28 -15.96 1.12
CA LEU A 14 13.02 -15.82 2.37
C LEU A 14 13.21 -17.21 2.98
N ASP A 15 14.20 -17.36 3.85
CA ASP A 15 14.28 -18.57 4.67
C ASP A 15 13.04 -18.72 5.55
N GLU A 16 12.71 -19.97 5.88
CA GLU A 16 11.47 -20.29 6.61
C GLU A 16 11.36 -19.55 7.93
N LYS A 17 12.47 -19.38 8.67
CA LYS A 17 12.42 -18.74 9.98
C LYS A 17 12.07 -17.26 9.84
N THR A 18 12.73 -16.56 8.92
CA THR A 18 12.44 -15.15 8.63
C THR A 18 11.03 -14.96 8.08
N ASN A 19 10.56 -15.86 7.20
CA ASN A 19 9.20 -15.84 6.67
C ASN A 19 8.17 -15.89 7.81
N GLN A 20 8.30 -16.86 8.72
CA GLN A 20 7.37 -17.04 9.84
C GLN A 20 7.39 -15.85 10.81
N ASP A 21 8.56 -15.28 11.08
CA ASP A 21 8.69 -14.12 11.97
C ASP A 21 7.99 -12.88 11.38
N ILE A 22 8.16 -12.63 10.07
CA ILE A 22 7.46 -11.56 9.35
C ILE A 22 5.96 -11.83 9.30
N LEU A 23 5.53 -13.05 8.97
CA LEU A 23 4.11 -13.41 8.92
C LEU A 23 3.44 -13.17 10.27
N THR A 24 4.08 -13.61 11.36
CA THR A 24 3.57 -13.41 12.72
C THR A 24 3.43 -11.92 13.04
N PHE A 25 4.42 -11.12 12.68
CA PHE A 25 4.37 -9.67 12.89
C PHE A 25 3.23 -9.02 12.08
N LEU A 26 3.08 -9.37 10.81
CA LEU A 26 2.05 -8.82 9.92
C LEU A 26 0.63 -9.17 10.41
N LEU A 27 0.39 -10.42 10.82
CA LEU A 27 -0.91 -10.84 11.35
C LEU A 27 -1.24 -10.12 12.66
N LYS A 28 -0.27 -10.01 13.57
CA LYS A 28 -0.47 -9.34 14.87
C LYS A 28 -0.83 -7.86 14.72
N ASN A 29 -0.24 -7.18 13.74
CA ASN A 29 -0.41 -5.75 13.50
C ASN A 29 -1.28 -5.46 12.26
N SER A 30 -2.14 -6.40 11.87
CA SER A 30 -2.98 -6.25 10.68
C SER A 30 -4.02 -5.15 10.86
N ALA A 31 -4.70 -4.77 9.77
CA ALA A 31 -5.78 -3.81 9.83
C ALA A 31 -6.91 -4.24 10.80
N GLU A 32 -7.09 -5.55 11.05
CA GLU A 32 -8.15 -6.09 11.91
C GLU A 32 -7.89 -5.81 13.40
N THR A 33 -6.63 -5.57 13.79
CA THR A 33 -6.25 -5.26 15.17
C THR A 33 -6.07 -3.77 15.42
N SER A 34 -6.22 -2.94 14.38
CA SER A 34 -5.97 -1.50 14.42
C SER A 34 -7.26 -0.69 14.66
N THR A 35 -7.15 0.36 15.48
CA THR A 35 -8.24 1.34 15.70
C THR A 35 -8.19 2.53 14.73
N MET A 36 -7.22 2.54 13.80
CA MET A 36 -7.07 3.65 12.87
C MET A 36 -8.19 3.66 11.83
N GLN A 37 -8.71 4.86 11.53
CA GLN A 37 -9.79 5.04 10.55
C GLN A 37 -9.41 4.49 9.16
N ALA A 38 -8.14 4.62 8.75
CA ALA A 38 -7.67 4.08 7.48
C ALA A 38 -7.80 2.55 7.44
N SER A 39 -7.37 1.85 8.50
CA SER A 39 -7.48 0.39 8.63
C SER A 39 -8.92 -0.07 8.48
N TRP A 40 -9.85 0.56 9.20
CA TRP A 40 -11.29 0.27 9.10
C TRP A 40 -11.82 0.51 7.68
N ASN A 41 -11.45 1.62 7.05
CA ASN A 41 -11.88 1.93 5.69
C ASN A 41 -11.35 0.92 4.66
N PHE A 42 -10.10 0.45 4.81
CA PHE A 42 -9.52 -0.56 3.94
C PHE A 42 -10.24 -1.90 4.10
N LEU A 43 -10.45 -2.38 5.34
CA LEU A 43 -11.18 -3.64 5.60
C LEU A 43 -12.61 -3.62 5.04
N ASN A 44 -13.34 -2.52 5.21
CA ASN A 44 -14.69 -2.42 4.63
C ASN A 44 -14.70 -2.32 3.10
N SER A 45 -13.55 -2.06 2.48
CA SER A 45 -13.43 -1.88 1.04
C SER A 45 -13.07 -3.15 0.26
N ILE A 46 -12.63 -4.20 0.97
CA ILE A 46 -12.24 -5.49 0.36
C ILE A 46 -13.44 -6.45 0.26
N GLY A 47 -14.36 -6.44 1.23
CA GLY A 47 -15.46 -7.42 1.30
C GLY A 47 -14.91 -8.85 1.38
N ASP A 48 -15.53 -9.80 0.67
CA ASP A 48 -15.09 -11.21 0.62
C ASP A 48 -13.99 -11.47 -0.43
N LYS A 49 -13.37 -10.42 -0.98
CA LYS A 49 -12.35 -10.56 -2.03
C LYS A 49 -10.98 -10.77 -1.41
N ASP A 50 -10.25 -11.73 -1.95
CA ASP A 50 -8.82 -11.85 -1.70
C ASP A 50 -8.06 -10.80 -2.54
N ILE A 51 -7.61 -9.73 -1.87
CA ILE A 51 -6.89 -8.62 -2.50
C ILE A 51 -5.47 -8.59 -1.93
N ILE A 52 -4.50 -8.98 -2.76
CA ILE A 52 -3.08 -9.02 -2.39
C ILE A 52 -2.33 -7.70 -2.62
N ALA A 53 -2.99 -6.66 -3.17
CA ALA A 53 -2.39 -5.36 -3.44
C ALA A 53 -3.28 -4.22 -2.93
N LEU A 54 -2.74 -3.39 -2.04
CA LEU A 54 -3.47 -2.26 -1.42
C LEU A 54 -4.09 -1.30 -2.46
N THR A 55 -3.37 -1.08 -3.57
CA THR A 55 -3.78 -0.19 -4.67
C THR A 55 -4.98 -0.70 -5.46
N LYS A 56 -5.36 -1.98 -5.29
CA LYS A 56 -6.56 -2.59 -5.90
C LYS A 56 -7.79 -2.54 -5.00
N THR A 57 -7.66 -2.03 -3.79
CA THR A 57 -8.81 -1.84 -2.91
C THR A 57 -9.66 -0.66 -3.39
N SER A 58 -10.99 -0.80 -3.28
CA SER A 58 -11.89 0.27 -3.72
C SER A 58 -11.73 1.55 -2.89
N TYR A 59 -11.22 1.46 -1.65
CA TYR A 59 -10.90 2.64 -0.84
C TYR A 59 -9.72 3.41 -1.42
N TRP A 60 -8.62 2.72 -1.77
CA TRP A 60 -7.46 3.35 -2.39
C TRP A 60 -7.84 4.03 -3.70
N GLU A 61 -8.57 3.33 -4.57
CA GLU A 61 -9.03 3.87 -5.86
C GLU A 61 -9.87 5.14 -5.67
N ARG A 62 -10.83 5.13 -4.72
CA ARG A 62 -11.66 6.31 -4.44
C ARG A 62 -10.85 7.50 -3.92
N LYS A 63 -9.84 7.26 -3.09
CA LYS A 63 -8.98 8.31 -2.52
C LYS A 63 -8.07 8.94 -3.57
N HIS A 64 -7.61 8.15 -4.54
CA HIS A 64 -6.68 8.61 -5.58
C HIS A 64 -7.35 8.91 -6.94
N LYS A 65 -8.66 8.75 -7.08
CA LYS A 65 -9.39 8.90 -8.36
C LYS A 65 -9.22 10.25 -9.07
N LYS A 66 -8.86 11.30 -8.34
CA LYS A 66 -8.67 12.65 -8.89
C LYS A 66 -7.26 12.88 -9.45
N ILE A 67 -6.34 11.95 -9.23
CA ILE A 67 -4.96 12.04 -9.72
C ILE A 67 -4.95 11.59 -11.19
N PRO A 68 -4.44 12.42 -12.13
CA PRO A 68 -4.30 12.01 -13.52
C PRO A 68 -3.43 10.76 -13.66
N LYS A 69 -3.82 9.83 -14.54
CA LYS A 69 -3.08 8.56 -14.72
C LYS A 69 -1.63 8.76 -15.14
N GLU A 70 -1.33 9.83 -15.87
CA GLU A 70 0.02 10.14 -16.34
C GLU A 70 0.98 10.50 -15.19
N VAL A 71 0.47 11.01 -14.07
CA VAL A 71 1.28 11.27 -12.86
C VAL A 71 1.89 9.97 -12.35
N PHE A 72 1.15 8.85 -12.40
CA PHE A 72 1.69 7.55 -11.99
C PHE A 72 2.70 6.97 -12.98
N LYS A 73 2.80 7.51 -14.20
CA LYS A 73 3.84 7.15 -15.19
C LYS A 73 5.05 8.08 -15.14
N ASN A 74 4.98 9.19 -14.40
CA ASN A 74 6.10 10.11 -14.21
C ASN A 74 7.31 9.36 -13.63
N GLU A 75 8.52 9.66 -14.09
CA GLU A 75 9.75 8.96 -13.68
C GLU A 75 10.04 9.02 -12.18
N LYS A 76 9.57 10.06 -11.49
CA LYS A 76 9.70 10.21 -10.03
C LYS A 76 8.70 9.35 -9.25
N VAL A 77 7.53 9.04 -9.84
CA VAL A 77 6.47 8.26 -9.20
C VAL A 77 6.57 6.78 -9.59
N LYS A 78 6.77 6.50 -10.88
CA LYS A 78 6.91 5.19 -11.53
C LYS A 78 5.68 4.28 -11.50
N SER A 79 4.97 4.22 -10.37
CA SER A 79 3.76 3.42 -10.24
C SER A 79 2.91 3.84 -9.04
N VAL A 80 1.66 3.37 -9.04
CA VAL A 80 0.74 3.50 -7.90
C VAL A 80 1.25 2.81 -6.62
N ALA A 81 2.20 1.88 -6.72
CA ALA A 81 2.75 1.16 -5.58
C ALA A 81 3.80 1.99 -4.82
N ASN A 82 4.34 3.05 -5.41
CA ASN A 82 5.36 3.89 -4.80
C ASN A 82 4.73 5.00 -3.94
N CYS A 83 4.12 4.62 -2.82
CA CYS A 83 3.43 5.55 -1.92
C CYS A 83 4.33 6.72 -1.47
N LYS A 84 5.60 6.43 -1.18
CA LYS A 84 6.61 7.39 -0.69
C LYS A 84 6.91 8.51 -1.68
N ALA A 85 6.69 8.29 -2.99
CA ALA A 85 6.90 9.33 -4.00
C ALA A 85 6.10 10.59 -3.68
N CYS A 86 4.84 10.44 -3.27
CA CYS A 86 3.92 11.53 -2.94
C CYS A 86 3.75 11.73 -1.42
N HIS A 87 3.68 10.65 -0.64
CA HIS A 87 3.50 10.68 0.82
C HIS A 87 4.85 10.63 1.54
N SER A 88 5.44 11.79 1.82
CA SER A 88 6.82 11.90 2.32
C SER A 88 7.06 11.18 3.65
N ASP A 89 6.03 11.08 4.50
CA ASP A 89 6.13 10.46 5.83
C ASP A 89 5.38 9.12 5.95
N ILE A 90 5.09 8.45 4.83
CA ILE A 90 4.32 7.19 4.82
C ILE A 90 4.92 6.09 5.72
N GLU A 91 6.25 6.04 5.85
CA GLU A 91 6.95 5.07 6.70
C GLU A 91 6.71 5.29 8.20
N LYS A 92 6.27 6.51 8.58
CA LYS A 92 5.83 6.84 9.94
C LYS A 92 4.33 6.59 10.14
N GLY A 93 3.64 6.11 9.11
CA GLY A 93 2.18 5.95 9.11
C GLY A 93 1.40 7.24 8.88
N LEU A 94 2.07 8.34 8.51
CA LEU A 94 1.44 9.64 8.27
C LEU A 94 0.95 9.73 6.82
N ILE A 95 -0.36 9.92 6.65
CA ILE A 95 -1.08 9.95 5.36
C ILE A 95 -1.98 11.19 5.20
N GLU A 96 -1.85 12.13 6.12
CA GLU A 96 -2.59 13.37 6.18
C GLU A 96 -2.15 14.30 5.06
N ASN A 97 -3.10 15.08 4.52
CA ASN A 97 -2.89 15.93 3.34
C ASN A 97 -1.72 16.91 3.48
N GLU A 98 -1.43 17.37 4.69
CA GLU A 98 -0.39 18.36 4.99
C GLU A 98 1.02 17.87 4.65
N ASN A 99 1.23 16.55 4.61
CA ASN A 99 2.53 15.92 4.33
C ASN A 99 2.58 15.25 2.95
N ILE A 100 1.60 15.51 2.08
CA ILE A 100 1.54 15.00 0.71
C ILE A 100 2.07 16.07 -0.24
N LYS A 101 2.97 15.68 -1.15
CA LYS A 101 3.47 16.56 -2.22
C LYS A 101 2.36 16.99 -3.16
N ASP A 102 2.48 18.19 -3.72
CA ASP A 102 1.50 18.68 -4.68
C ASP A 102 1.60 17.88 -5.99
N ILE A 103 0.47 17.62 -6.63
CA ILE A 103 0.45 16.87 -7.90
C ILE A 103 1.19 17.62 -9.01
N SER A 104 1.24 18.96 -8.94
CA SER A 104 2.00 19.80 -9.85
C SER A 104 3.51 19.55 -9.82
N ASP A 105 4.06 18.91 -8.78
CA ASP A 105 5.47 18.49 -8.74
C ASP A 105 5.79 17.36 -9.74
N PHE A 106 4.75 16.75 -10.33
CA PHE A 106 4.82 15.57 -11.21
C PHE A 106 4.13 15.76 -12.57
N MET A 107 3.59 16.95 -12.85
CA MET A 107 3.06 17.33 -14.17
C MET A 107 4.15 17.98 -15.02
#